data_AF-A0AAN9S4P0-F1
#
_entry.id   AF-A0AAN9S4P0-F1
#
_cell.length_a   1.000
_cell.length_b   1.000
_cell.length_c   1.000
_cell.angle_alpha   90.00
_cell.angle_beta   90.00
_cell.angle_gamma   90.00
#
_symmetry.space_group_name_H-M   'P 1'
#
loop_
_entity.id
_entity.type
_entity.pdbx_description
1 polymer ?
#
loop_
_entity_poly.entity_id
_entity_poly.type
_entity_poly.pdbx_seq_one_letter_code
_entity_poly.pdbx_strand_id
1 'polypeptide(L)'
;MRKIFHHVLPLTLFLASFTLISSASTKQQETKPDPVAINMQRKLLGYVPEAKKAALRNLEDVLLEPPRAASRKSKVYLKRTKYLPDLMGDSLESYPRRIFIDVGLPKKNGGIDTDWFGKSYPTRNKKFEVYKIEIVEEDGPQIEMSDWLRKNVKEEEYVVIKAEAEVVEEMVRNKAIMLVDELFLECMPQLGNKNMKNKRAYWECLALYGKLRDEGVAVHQWWG
;
A
#
# COMPACT_ATOMS: atom_id res chain seq x y z
N MET A 1 4.81 0.15 -85.58
CA MET A 1 3.47 -0.40 -85.29
C MET A 1 3.61 -1.89 -85.04
N ARG A 2 3.65 -2.32 -83.76
CA ARG A 2 3.85 -3.73 -83.39
C ARG A 2 2.50 -4.34 -83.01
N LYS A 3 2.18 -5.47 -83.67
CA LYS A 3 0.95 -6.24 -83.55
C LYS A 3 0.93 -7.01 -82.22
N ILE A 4 -0.24 -7.00 -81.59
CA ILE A 4 -0.59 -7.72 -80.37
C ILE A 4 -0.74 -9.21 -80.71
N PHE A 5 -0.03 -10.07 -80.00
CA PHE A 5 -0.28 -11.51 -79.97
C PHE A 5 -0.80 -11.89 -78.59
N HIS A 6 -1.96 -12.54 -78.57
CA HIS A 6 -2.56 -13.15 -77.39
C HIS A 6 -1.70 -14.34 -76.94
N HIS A 7 -1.28 -14.33 -75.67
CA HIS A 7 -0.84 -15.55 -75.00
C HIS A 7 -1.62 -15.70 -73.70
N VAL A 8 -2.56 -16.66 -73.73
CA VAL A 8 -3.25 -17.20 -72.57
C VAL A 8 -2.25 -18.08 -71.81
N LEU A 9 -2.08 -17.85 -70.50
CA LEU A 9 -1.35 -18.74 -69.60
C LEU A 9 -2.33 -19.45 -68.65
N PRO A 10 -2.17 -20.76 -68.39
CA PRO A 10 -3.12 -21.54 -67.59
C PRO A 10 -2.88 -21.36 -66.08
N LEU A 11 -3.99 -21.30 -65.34
CA LEU A 11 -4.03 -21.30 -63.88
C LEU A 11 -3.74 -22.72 -63.36
N THR A 12 -2.52 -22.98 -62.91
CA THR A 12 -2.18 -24.23 -62.21
C THR A 12 -2.52 -24.10 -60.73
N LEU A 13 -3.51 -24.88 -60.27
CA LEU A 13 -3.79 -25.07 -58.85
C LEU A 13 -2.61 -25.80 -58.18
N PHE A 14 -1.92 -25.12 -57.27
CA PHE A 14 -1.06 -25.78 -56.28
C PHE A 14 -1.95 -26.34 -55.15
N LEU A 15 -2.20 -27.65 -55.17
CA LEU A 15 -2.65 -28.39 -54.00
C LEU A 15 -1.47 -28.51 -53.03
N ALA A 16 -1.43 -27.64 -52.01
CA ALA A 16 -0.53 -27.81 -50.89
C ALA A 16 -1.06 -28.94 -49.99
N SER A 17 -0.31 -30.03 -49.91
CA SER A 17 -0.53 -31.11 -48.95
C SER A 17 -0.38 -30.55 -47.53
N PHE A 18 -1.50 -30.44 -46.80
CA PHE A 18 -1.49 -30.14 -45.37
C PHE A 18 -0.99 -31.37 -44.61
N THR A 19 0.24 -31.29 -44.10
CA THR A 19 0.73 -32.22 -43.09
C THR A 19 0.02 -31.95 -41.77
N LEU A 20 -0.68 -32.96 -41.25
CA LEU A 20 -1.35 -32.92 -39.96
C LEU A 20 -0.28 -32.94 -38.84
N ILE A 21 0.06 -31.75 -38.34
CA ILE A 21 0.90 -31.62 -37.15
C ILE A 21 0.00 -31.91 -35.94
N SER A 22 0.16 -33.10 -35.34
CA SER A 22 -0.48 -33.45 -34.08
C SER A 22 0.04 -32.54 -32.98
N SER A 23 -0.77 -31.58 -32.55
CA SER A 23 -0.46 -30.71 -31.41
C SER A 23 -0.68 -31.49 -30.12
N ALA A 24 0.40 -31.93 -29.47
CA ALA A 24 0.32 -32.43 -28.12
C ALA A 24 -0.11 -31.28 -27.20
N SER A 25 -1.32 -31.40 -26.65
CA SER A 25 -1.87 -30.46 -25.67
C SER A 25 -1.12 -30.61 -24.35
N THR A 26 -0.03 -29.86 -24.18
CA THR A 26 0.62 -29.69 -22.88
C THR A 26 -0.37 -28.98 -21.97
N LYS A 27 -0.95 -29.70 -21.01
CA LYS A 27 -1.69 -29.10 -19.88
C LYS A 27 -0.76 -28.06 -19.25
N GLN A 28 -1.10 -26.79 -19.38
CA GLN A 28 -0.57 -25.75 -18.51
C GLN A 28 -1.09 -26.06 -17.11
N GLN A 29 -0.22 -26.64 -16.30
CA GLN A 29 -0.46 -26.82 -14.89
C GLN A 29 -0.20 -25.47 -14.25
N GLU A 30 -1.27 -24.82 -13.79
CA GLU A 30 -1.21 -23.59 -13.01
C GLU A 30 -0.50 -23.90 -11.68
N THR A 31 0.82 -23.73 -11.68
CA THR A 31 1.64 -23.86 -10.47
C THR A 31 1.34 -22.66 -9.59
N LYS A 32 0.53 -22.89 -8.54
CA LYS A 32 0.32 -21.95 -7.46
C LYS A 32 1.70 -21.59 -6.87
N PRO A 33 2.16 -20.33 -6.94
CA PRO A 33 3.49 -19.98 -6.47
C PRO A 33 3.62 -20.20 -4.97
N ASP A 34 4.78 -20.67 -4.54
CA ASP A 34 5.08 -20.90 -3.12
C ASP A 34 4.97 -19.58 -2.34
N PRO A 35 4.23 -19.54 -1.21
CA PRO A 35 4.04 -18.32 -0.42
C PRO A 35 5.35 -17.64 0.00
N VAL A 36 6.42 -18.44 0.17
CA VAL A 36 7.76 -17.98 0.55
C VAL A 36 8.45 -17.21 -0.58
N ALA A 37 8.28 -17.65 -1.84
CA ALA A 37 8.88 -17.01 -3.01
C ALA A 37 8.20 -15.67 -3.36
N ILE A 38 6.87 -15.59 -3.15
CA ILE A 38 6.08 -14.37 -3.39
C ILE A 38 6.50 -13.26 -2.41
N ASN A 39 6.80 -13.61 -1.15
CA ASN A 39 7.20 -12.63 -0.13
C ASN A 39 8.64 -12.14 -0.29
N MET A 40 9.56 -12.99 -0.80
CA MET A 40 10.90 -12.55 -1.21
C MET A 40 10.88 -11.60 -2.42
N GLN A 41 9.84 -11.64 -3.27
CA GLN A 41 9.72 -10.79 -4.45
C GLN A 41 9.26 -9.35 -4.19
N ARG A 42 8.76 -9.03 -2.97
CA ARG A 42 8.65 -7.62 -2.52
C ARG A 42 10.03 -6.90 -2.55
N LYS A 43 11.13 -7.64 -2.49
CA LYS A 43 12.28 -7.33 -1.63
C LYS A 43 13.59 -7.00 -2.36
N LEU A 44 13.52 -6.59 -3.63
CA LEU A 44 14.73 -6.25 -4.39
C LEU A 44 14.57 -5.12 -5.43
N LEU A 45 13.34 -4.74 -5.83
CA LEU A 45 13.14 -3.85 -6.99
C LEU A 45 11.99 -2.83 -6.84
N GLY A 46 11.38 -2.65 -5.66
CA GLY A 46 10.21 -1.77 -5.52
C GLY A 46 8.98 -2.26 -6.30
N TYR A 47 8.94 -3.55 -6.64
CA TYR A 47 7.81 -4.17 -7.31
C TYR A 47 6.75 -4.55 -6.29
N VAL A 48 5.61 -3.87 -6.35
CA VAL A 48 4.41 -4.25 -5.61
C VAL A 48 3.86 -5.54 -6.25
N PRO A 49 3.76 -6.66 -5.52
CA PRO A 49 3.22 -7.90 -6.07
C PRO A 49 1.83 -7.68 -6.66
N GLU A 50 1.50 -8.32 -7.79
CA GLU A 50 0.20 -8.14 -8.46
C GLU A 50 -0.97 -8.47 -7.52
N ALA A 51 -0.79 -9.44 -6.62
CA ALA A 51 -1.74 -9.75 -5.55
C ALA A 51 -1.96 -8.57 -4.59
N LYS A 52 -0.89 -7.87 -4.19
CA LYS A 52 -0.99 -6.65 -3.37
C LYS A 52 -1.68 -5.54 -4.15
N LYS A 53 -1.34 -5.31 -5.43
CA LYS A 53 -2.04 -4.34 -6.28
C LYS A 53 -3.54 -4.63 -6.40
N ALA A 54 -3.91 -5.90 -6.58
CA ALA A 54 -5.30 -6.33 -6.62
C ALA A 54 -6.02 -6.09 -5.28
N ALA A 55 -5.35 -6.36 -4.15
CA ALA A 55 -5.88 -6.06 -2.81
C ALA A 55 -6.10 -4.55 -2.62
N LEU A 56 -5.15 -3.70 -3.03
CA LEU A 56 -5.25 -2.23 -2.88
C LEU A 56 -6.43 -1.62 -3.64
N ARG A 57 -6.86 -2.22 -4.75
CA ARG A 57 -8.09 -1.80 -5.48
C ARG A 57 -9.37 -2.00 -4.68
N ASN A 58 -9.34 -2.86 -3.67
CA ASN A 58 -10.49 -3.21 -2.84
C ASN A 58 -10.50 -2.49 -1.48
N LEU A 59 -9.56 -1.57 -1.22
CA LEU A 59 -9.57 -0.70 -0.04
C LEU A 59 -10.86 0.12 0.08
N GLU A 60 -11.12 0.70 1.24
CA GLU A 60 -12.22 1.65 1.40
C GLU A 60 -12.04 2.91 0.54
N ASP A 61 -13.15 3.57 0.20
CA ASP A 61 -13.10 4.82 -0.54
C ASP A 61 -12.57 5.95 0.36
N VAL A 62 -11.79 6.84 -0.25
CA VAL A 62 -11.31 8.05 0.44
C VAL A 62 -12.48 9.00 0.71
N LEU A 63 -12.52 9.58 1.90
CA LEU A 63 -13.46 10.65 2.22
C LEU A 63 -12.99 11.93 1.55
N LEU A 64 -13.76 12.46 0.60
CA LEU A 64 -13.42 13.72 -0.09
C LEU A 64 -13.61 14.97 0.77
N GLU A 65 -14.23 14.81 1.94
CA GLU A 65 -14.38 15.87 2.93
C GLU A 65 -13.96 15.38 4.33
N PRO A 66 -13.39 16.26 5.18
CA PRO A 66 -13.10 15.90 6.55
C PRO A 66 -14.39 15.56 7.31
N PRO A 67 -14.40 14.50 8.13
CA PRO A 67 -15.48 14.25 9.06
C PRO A 67 -15.72 15.45 9.98
N ARG A 68 -17.00 15.70 10.30
CA ARG A 68 -17.38 16.67 11.33
C ARG A 68 -16.67 16.32 12.64
N ALA A 69 -16.33 17.33 13.44
CA ALA A 69 -15.58 17.15 14.68
C ALA A 69 -16.14 16.05 15.61
N ALA A 70 -17.47 15.95 15.75
CA ALA A 70 -18.12 14.91 16.54
C ALA A 70 -17.98 13.48 15.95
N SER A 71 -17.87 13.38 14.62
CA SER A 71 -17.75 12.10 13.91
C SER A 71 -16.32 11.61 13.77
N ARG A 72 -15.31 12.46 14.00
CA ARG A 72 -13.89 12.06 13.93
C ARG A 72 -13.62 10.79 14.75
N LYS A 73 -14.24 10.66 15.93
CA LYS A 73 -14.13 9.48 16.80
C LYS A 73 -15.15 8.37 16.58
N SER A 74 -15.84 8.37 15.44
CA SER A 74 -16.96 7.45 15.25
C SER A 74 -16.49 6.02 14.99
N LYS A 75 -17.08 5.06 15.72
CA LYS A 75 -16.91 3.62 15.45
C LYS A 75 -17.30 3.23 14.02
N VAL A 76 -18.05 4.08 13.32
CA VAL A 76 -18.47 3.84 11.93
C VAL A 76 -17.28 3.87 10.98
N TYR A 77 -16.34 4.81 11.15
CA TYR A 77 -15.15 4.88 10.28
C TYR A 77 -14.21 3.71 10.52
N LEU A 78 -13.94 3.37 11.79
CA LEU A 78 -13.12 2.22 12.16
C LEU A 78 -13.69 0.89 11.61
N LYS A 79 -15.02 0.73 11.57
CA LYS A 79 -15.67 -0.47 11.02
C LYS A 79 -15.60 -0.58 9.49
N ARG A 80 -15.32 0.52 8.79
CA ARG A 80 -15.24 0.55 7.32
C ARG A 80 -13.83 0.25 6.80
N THR A 81 -12.82 0.40 7.66
CA THR A 81 -11.44 0.10 7.34
C THR A 81 -11.32 -1.35 6.87
N LYS A 82 -10.75 -1.55 5.68
CA LYS A 82 -10.49 -2.87 5.13
C LYS A 82 -9.00 -3.17 5.25
N TYR A 83 -8.64 -3.92 6.28
CA TYR A 83 -7.24 -4.18 6.59
C TYR A 83 -6.55 -5.00 5.51
N LEU A 84 -5.27 -4.70 5.26
CA LEU A 84 -4.48 -5.38 4.23
C LEU A 84 -4.42 -6.92 4.42
N PRO A 85 -4.23 -7.47 5.64
CA PRO A 85 -4.23 -8.91 5.84
C PRO A 85 -5.57 -9.57 5.47
N ASP A 86 -6.67 -8.86 5.70
CA ASP A 86 -8.02 -9.35 5.37
C ASP A 86 -8.26 -9.36 3.86
N LEU A 87 -7.81 -8.31 3.16
CA LEU A 87 -7.92 -8.20 1.70
C LEU A 87 -7.05 -9.23 0.96
N MET A 88 -5.88 -9.56 1.52
CA MET A 88 -4.96 -10.53 0.93
C MET A 88 -5.22 -11.97 1.37
N GLY A 89 -6.04 -12.18 2.41
CA GLY A 89 -6.18 -13.49 3.07
C GLY A 89 -4.85 -13.96 3.69
N ASP A 90 -4.00 -13.02 4.12
CA ASP A 90 -2.67 -13.28 4.63
C ASP A 90 -2.75 -13.71 6.11
N SER A 91 -2.14 -14.86 6.45
CA SER A 91 -2.09 -15.37 7.83
C SER A 91 -1.09 -14.62 8.70
N LEU A 92 -0.24 -13.79 8.09
CA LEU A 92 0.91 -13.11 8.67
C LEU A 92 2.00 -14.04 9.19
N GLU A 93 1.91 -15.36 8.98
CA GLU A 93 2.87 -16.34 9.53
C GLU A 93 4.22 -16.34 8.81
N SER A 94 4.21 -16.04 7.51
CA SER A 94 5.39 -16.08 6.65
C SER A 94 6.41 -14.97 6.96
N TYR A 95 6.00 -13.91 7.67
CA TYR A 95 6.89 -12.83 8.07
C TYR A 95 7.66 -13.21 9.33
N PRO A 96 9.00 -13.07 9.33
CA PRO A 96 9.83 -13.35 10.52
C PRO A 96 9.50 -12.41 11.67
N ARG A 97 9.09 -11.17 11.37
CA ARG A 97 8.71 -10.16 12.36
C ARG A 97 7.54 -9.34 11.86
N ARG A 98 6.68 -8.93 12.80
CA ARG A 98 5.51 -8.08 12.58
C ARG A 98 5.64 -6.89 13.53
N ILE A 99 5.57 -5.68 13.00
CA ILE A 99 5.90 -4.45 13.71
C ILE A 99 4.71 -3.51 13.61
N PHE A 100 4.32 -2.94 14.75
CA PHE A 100 3.43 -1.79 14.80
C PHE A 100 4.17 -0.59 15.37
N ILE A 101 4.10 0.55 14.68
CA ILE A 101 4.76 1.79 15.10
C ILE A 101 3.70 2.88 15.21
N ASP A 102 3.50 3.42 16.42
CA ASP A 102 2.69 4.63 16.65
C ASP A 102 3.63 5.83 16.76
N VAL A 103 3.57 6.70 15.76
CA VAL A 103 4.39 7.91 15.64
C VAL A 103 3.49 9.12 15.79
N GLY A 104 3.77 9.97 16.76
CA GLY A 104 2.98 11.18 16.95
C GLY A 104 3.54 12.12 18.00
N LEU A 105 2.95 13.31 18.06
CA LEU A 105 3.30 14.28 19.09
C LEU A 105 2.76 13.85 20.46
N PRO A 106 3.49 14.13 21.56
CA PRO A 106 2.97 13.91 22.91
C PRO A 106 1.72 14.78 23.14
N LYS A 107 0.52 14.18 23.13
CA LYS A 107 -0.74 14.91 23.34
C LYS A 107 -0.83 15.38 24.80
N LYS A 108 -0.92 16.70 25.02
CA LYS A 108 -0.98 17.35 26.35
C LYS A 108 -2.17 16.95 27.25
N ASN A 109 -3.24 16.33 26.74
CA ASN A 109 -4.41 15.88 27.52
C ASN A 109 -5.31 14.92 26.71
N GLY A 110 -4.79 13.77 26.27
CA GLY A 110 -5.62 12.78 25.58
C GLY A 110 -4.90 11.46 25.43
N GLY A 111 -5.41 10.44 26.11
CA GLY A 111 -4.83 9.10 26.18
C GLY A 111 -4.41 8.56 24.82
N ILE A 112 -3.24 7.96 24.83
CA ILE A 112 -2.60 7.21 23.75
C ILE A 112 -3.53 6.11 23.25
N ASP A 113 -3.91 6.19 21.97
CA ASP A 113 -4.76 5.19 21.32
C ASP A 113 -3.93 4.02 20.75
N THR A 114 -2.92 3.55 21.50
CA THR A 114 -2.31 2.24 21.22
C THR A 114 -3.26 1.10 21.57
N ASP A 115 -4.30 1.39 22.36
CA ASP A 115 -5.32 0.45 22.78
C ASP A 115 -6.19 -0.02 21.61
N TRP A 116 -6.48 0.84 20.63
CA TRP A 116 -7.16 0.44 19.40
C TRP A 116 -6.44 -0.71 18.68
N PHE A 117 -5.11 -0.67 18.57
CA PHE A 117 -4.35 -1.65 17.78
C PHE A 117 -4.58 -3.07 18.32
N GLY A 118 -4.41 -3.25 19.63
CA GLY A 118 -4.66 -4.54 20.29
C GLY A 118 -6.12 -4.99 20.25
N LYS A 119 -7.07 -4.05 20.16
CA LYS A 119 -8.52 -4.34 20.20
C LYS A 119 -9.16 -4.58 18.83
N SER A 120 -8.64 -3.96 17.79
CA SER A 120 -9.34 -3.83 16.51
C SER A 120 -8.51 -4.30 15.32
N TYR A 121 -7.18 -4.19 15.38
CA TYR A 121 -6.34 -4.60 14.27
C TYR A 121 -6.32 -6.14 14.14
N PRO A 122 -6.47 -6.72 12.94
CA PRO A 122 -6.54 -8.17 12.75
C PRO A 122 -5.15 -8.81 12.86
N THR A 123 -4.66 -8.98 14.09
CA THR A 123 -3.33 -9.56 14.36
C THR A 123 -3.22 -11.05 14.02
N ARG A 124 -4.34 -11.73 13.75
CA ARG A 124 -4.42 -13.19 13.49
C ARG A 124 -3.78 -14.02 14.62
N ASN A 125 -3.92 -13.55 15.87
CA ASN A 125 -3.28 -14.14 17.06
C ASN A 125 -1.75 -14.21 16.95
N LYS A 126 -1.12 -13.37 16.12
CA LYS A 126 0.33 -13.26 15.99
C LYS A 126 0.86 -12.16 16.90
N LYS A 127 2.09 -12.36 17.37
CA LYS A 127 2.80 -11.35 18.17
C LYS A 127 3.29 -10.24 17.25
N PHE A 128 2.99 -9.00 17.65
CA PHE A 128 3.55 -7.77 17.09
C PHE A 128 4.52 -7.14 18.08
N GLU A 129 5.64 -6.63 17.59
CA GLU A 129 6.50 -5.71 18.32
C GLU A 129 5.92 -4.30 18.17
N VAL A 130 5.62 -3.66 19.30
CA VAL A 130 4.98 -2.34 19.33
C VAL A 130 6.00 -1.30 19.73
N TYR A 131 6.23 -0.32 18.86
CA TYR A 131 7.07 0.84 19.12
C TYR A 131 6.19 2.09 19.20
N LYS A 132 6.46 2.91 20.20
CA LYS A 132 5.87 4.24 20.30
C LYS A 132 6.99 5.28 20.21
N ILE A 133 6.94 6.10 19.17
CA ILE A 133 7.96 7.09 18.86
C ILE A 133 7.32 8.46 19.00
N GLU A 134 7.81 9.23 19.96
CA GLU A 134 7.36 10.59 20.19
C GLU A 134 8.25 11.56 19.42
N ILE A 135 7.63 12.46 18.66
CA ILE A 135 8.35 13.52 17.95
C ILE A 135 8.42 14.74 18.87
N VAL A 136 9.62 15.29 19.02
CA VAL A 136 9.87 16.47 19.84
C VAL A 136 9.86 17.70 18.94
N GLU A 137 8.99 18.68 19.25
CA GLU A 137 8.85 19.93 18.50
C GLU A 137 9.90 20.99 18.92
N GLU A 138 11.19 20.68 19.08
CA GLU A 138 12.21 21.72 19.31
C GLU A 138 13.54 21.37 18.63
N ASP A 139 14.34 22.41 18.32
CA ASP A 139 15.57 22.52 17.49
C ASP A 139 16.74 21.54 17.78
N GLY A 140 16.45 20.30 18.15
CA GLY A 140 17.40 19.20 18.29
C GLY A 140 17.47 18.33 17.02
N PRO A 141 18.36 17.32 16.99
CA PRO A 141 18.46 16.39 15.88
C PRO A 141 17.11 15.69 15.70
N GLN A 142 16.38 16.06 14.64
CA GLN A 142 15.21 15.32 14.22
C GLN A 142 15.69 13.91 13.91
N ILE A 143 15.31 12.93 14.74
CA ILE A 143 15.41 11.54 14.31
C ILE A 143 14.42 11.43 13.16
N GLU A 144 14.91 11.55 11.92
CA GLU A 144 14.09 11.34 10.74
C GLU A 144 13.53 9.91 10.81
N MET A 145 12.20 9.79 10.71
CA MET A 145 11.53 8.50 10.83
C MET A 145 12.05 7.55 9.75
N SER A 146 12.40 8.07 8.58
CA SER A 146 13.09 7.32 7.54
C SER A 146 14.37 6.63 7.99
N ASP A 147 15.24 7.33 8.72
CA ASP A 147 16.52 6.77 9.18
C ASP A 147 16.29 5.69 10.21
N TRP A 148 15.34 5.92 11.12
CA TRP A 148 14.96 4.91 12.09
C TRP A 148 14.39 3.66 11.41
N LEU A 149 13.52 3.80 10.40
CA LEU A 149 13.01 2.66 9.64
C LEU A 149 14.14 1.89 8.96
N ARG A 150 15.03 2.58 8.24
CA ARG A 150 16.17 1.94 7.55
C ARG A 150 17.09 1.18 8.50
N LYS A 151 17.25 1.67 9.73
CA LYS A 151 18.12 1.07 10.74
C LYS A 151 17.47 -0.11 11.47
N ASN A 152 16.16 -0.08 11.67
CA ASN A 152 15.46 -1.00 12.57
C ASN A 152 14.51 -1.97 11.89
N VAL A 153 14.12 -1.70 10.64
CA VAL A 153 13.15 -2.49 9.87
C VAL A 153 13.84 -3.11 8.67
N LYS A 154 13.51 -4.37 8.41
CA LYS A 154 13.96 -5.08 7.22
C LYS A 154 12.80 -5.32 6.27
N GLU A 155 13.10 -5.44 4.98
CA GLU A 155 12.09 -5.53 3.92
C GLU A 155 11.22 -6.81 3.97
N GLU A 156 11.62 -7.84 4.73
CA GLU A 156 10.86 -9.09 4.92
C GLU A 156 9.84 -9.01 6.05
N GLU A 157 9.82 -7.90 6.78
CA GLU A 157 9.00 -7.74 7.97
C GLU A 157 7.67 -7.11 7.60
N TYR A 158 6.62 -7.47 8.33
CA TYR A 158 5.30 -6.88 8.12
C TYR A 158 5.17 -5.63 8.97
N VAL A 159 5.04 -4.46 8.34
CA VAL A 159 5.14 -3.17 9.05
C VAL A 159 3.87 -2.37 8.92
N VAL A 160 3.27 -2.10 10.08
CA VAL A 160 2.10 -1.25 10.22
C VAL A 160 2.53 0.03 10.93
N ILE A 161 2.23 1.19 10.34
CA ILE A 161 2.53 2.48 10.96
C ILE A 161 1.23 3.26 11.15
N LYS A 162 1.12 3.94 12.28
CA LYS A 162 0.18 5.05 12.48
C LYS A 162 1.00 6.31 12.67
N ALA A 163 0.79 7.33 11.83
CA ALA A 163 1.62 8.53 11.84
C ALA A 163 0.90 9.79 11.37
N GLU A 164 1.35 10.94 11.87
CA GLU A 164 0.96 12.27 11.40
C GLU A 164 1.49 12.56 10.00
N ALA A 165 0.79 13.44 9.29
CA ALA A 165 0.97 13.60 7.85
C ALA A 165 2.31 14.25 7.45
N GLU A 166 2.93 15.02 8.35
CA GLU A 166 4.27 15.60 8.20
C GLU A 166 5.37 14.53 8.25
N VAL A 167 5.22 13.55 9.15
CA VAL A 167 6.13 12.39 9.26
C VAL A 167 6.06 11.54 8.00
N VAL A 168 4.84 11.33 7.51
CA VAL A 168 4.62 10.52 6.31
C VAL A 168 5.20 11.20 5.07
N GLU A 169 5.12 12.53 4.96
CA GLU A 169 5.77 13.26 3.87
C GLU A 169 7.29 13.11 3.89
N GLU A 170 7.90 13.13 5.07
CA GLU A 170 9.32 12.86 5.26
C GLU A 170 9.66 11.45 4.77
N MET A 171 8.93 10.43 5.21
CA MET A 171 9.11 9.04 4.77
C MET A 171 8.98 8.84 3.26
N VAL A 172 8.03 9.54 2.63
CA VAL A 172 7.83 9.50 1.18
C VAL A 172 8.99 10.20 0.45
N ARG A 173 9.39 11.40 0.91
CA ARG A 173 10.50 12.17 0.32
C ARG A 173 11.81 11.38 0.35
N ASN A 174 12.07 10.72 1.47
CA ASN A 174 13.29 9.93 1.69
C ASN A 174 13.16 8.47 1.26
N LYS A 175 12.07 8.08 0.57
CA LYS A 175 11.80 6.72 0.05
C LYS A 175 11.85 5.62 1.12
N ALA A 176 11.61 5.95 2.39
CA ALA A 176 11.49 4.95 3.44
C ALA A 176 10.09 4.34 3.51
N ILE A 177 9.10 5.00 2.90
CA ILE A 177 7.71 4.51 2.86
C ILE A 177 7.56 3.12 2.24
N MET A 178 8.50 2.69 1.40
CA MET A 178 8.53 1.36 0.80
C MET A 178 8.75 0.22 1.82
N LEU A 179 9.20 0.55 3.04
CA LEU A 179 9.31 -0.37 4.17
C LEU A 179 7.98 -0.53 4.92
N VAL A 180 6.92 0.18 4.52
CA VAL A 180 5.62 0.20 5.19
C VAL A 180 4.61 -0.57 4.36
N ASP A 181 3.96 -1.57 4.96
CA ASP A 181 2.93 -2.35 4.29
C ASP A 181 1.58 -1.69 4.36
N GLU A 182 1.23 -1.21 5.56
CA GLU A 182 -0.06 -0.65 5.91
C GLU A 182 0.13 0.59 6.79
N LEU A 183 -0.60 1.67 6.47
CA LEU A 183 -0.41 2.98 7.07
C LEU A 183 -1.75 3.59 7.50
N PHE A 184 -1.84 4.00 8.75
CA PHE A 184 -2.93 4.79 9.30
C PHE A 184 -2.51 6.27 9.35
N LEU A 185 -2.95 7.04 8.35
CA LEU A 185 -2.57 8.44 8.16
C LEU A 185 -3.45 9.35 9.01
N GLU A 186 -2.87 9.91 10.09
CA GLU A 186 -3.50 10.96 10.90
C GLU A 186 -3.27 12.31 10.21
N CYS A 187 -4.26 12.78 9.43
CA CYS A 187 -4.21 14.09 8.79
C CYS A 187 -5.30 14.98 9.39
N MET A 188 -4.89 16.04 10.09
CA MET A 188 -5.79 16.93 10.82
C MET A 188 -5.96 18.27 10.07
N PRO A 189 -6.88 18.37 9.10
CA PRO A 189 -7.10 19.61 8.35
C PRO A 189 -7.76 20.70 9.21
N GLN A 190 -7.63 21.95 8.75
CA GLN A 190 -8.28 23.12 9.33
C GLN A 190 -9.81 22.95 9.43
N LEU A 191 -10.35 22.96 10.65
CA LEU A 191 -11.77 23.30 10.88
C LEU A 191 -11.83 24.57 11.73
N GLY A 192 -12.05 25.72 11.08
CA GLY A 192 -12.64 26.94 11.66
C GLY A 192 -11.91 27.70 12.77
N ASN A 193 -10.83 27.20 13.37
CA ASN A 193 -10.17 27.84 14.52
C ASN A 193 -8.80 28.45 14.15
N LYS A 194 -8.66 29.77 14.33
CA LYS A 194 -7.55 30.62 13.84
C LYS A 194 -6.21 30.50 14.60
N ASN A 195 -6.11 29.70 15.67
CA ASN A 195 -5.01 29.79 16.65
C ASN A 195 -4.03 28.59 16.68
N MET A 196 -3.72 27.93 15.56
CA MET A 196 -2.68 26.89 15.54
C MET A 196 -1.77 27.11 14.33
N LYS A 197 -0.47 27.22 14.58
CA LYS A 197 0.52 27.88 13.71
C LYS A 197 1.06 27.06 12.53
N ASN A 198 0.64 25.83 12.33
CA ASN A 198 0.93 25.07 11.11
C ASN A 198 -0.30 24.21 10.81
N LYS A 199 -0.99 24.48 9.70
CA LYS A 199 -2.17 23.66 9.35
C LYS A 199 -2.29 23.44 7.85
N ARG A 200 -2.12 22.17 7.48
CA ARG A 200 -2.35 21.59 6.15
C ARG A 200 -3.80 21.76 5.69
N ALA A 201 -3.99 22.10 4.42
CA ALA A 201 -5.28 22.09 3.75
C ALA A 201 -5.72 20.64 3.46
N TYR A 202 -7.02 20.37 3.46
CA TYR A 202 -7.46 18.97 3.34
C TYR A 202 -7.10 18.33 1.99
N TRP A 203 -7.08 19.11 0.91
CA TRP A 203 -6.68 18.59 -0.40
C TRP A 203 -5.20 18.15 -0.42
N GLU A 204 -4.33 18.73 0.41
CA GLU A 204 -2.95 18.27 0.56
C GLU A 204 -2.90 16.89 1.25
N CYS A 205 -3.80 16.63 2.21
CA CYS A 205 -3.97 15.28 2.77
C CYS A 205 -4.41 14.28 1.69
N LEU A 206 -5.36 14.67 0.82
CA LEU A 206 -5.84 13.80 -0.26
C LEU A 206 -4.75 13.53 -1.30
N ALA A 207 -3.94 14.55 -1.63
CA ALA A 207 -2.79 14.39 -2.52
C ALA A 207 -1.76 13.42 -1.95
N LEU A 208 -1.41 13.55 -0.66
CA LEU A 208 -0.52 12.61 0.01
C LEU A 208 -1.12 11.19 0.04
N TYR A 209 -2.41 11.07 0.36
CA TYR A 209 -3.14 9.81 0.37
C TYR A 209 -3.08 9.10 -1.00
N GLY A 210 -3.33 9.84 -2.09
CA GLY A 210 -3.21 9.33 -3.45
C GLY A 210 -1.79 8.85 -3.75
N LYS A 211 -0.78 9.67 -3.43
CA LYS A 211 0.63 9.31 -3.63
C LYS A 211 1.02 8.02 -2.89
N LEU A 212 0.55 7.82 -1.66
CA LEU A 212 0.80 6.61 -0.89
C LEU A 212 0.21 5.36 -1.56
N ARG A 213 -0.99 5.47 -2.15
CA ARG A 213 -1.59 4.38 -2.93
C ARG A 213 -0.78 4.07 -4.19
N ASP A 214 -0.25 5.09 -4.86
CA ASP A 214 0.59 4.92 -6.05
C ASP A 214 1.93 4.21 -5.71
N GLU A 215 2.49 4.48 -4.53
CA GLU A 215 3.66 3.76 -3.97
C GLU A 215 3.32 2.33 -3.49
N GLY A 216 2.06 1.91 -3.57
CA GLY A 216 1.62 0.56 -3.20
C GLY A 216 1.46 0.33 -1.70
N VAL A 217 1.25 1.39 -0.92
CA VAL A 217 0.97 1.32 0.52
C VAL A 217 -0.53 1.14 0.74
N ALA A 218 -0.92 0.23 1.64
CA ALA A 218 -2.30 0.15 2.10
C ALA A 218 -2.57 1.28 3.10
N VAL A 219 -3.03 2.43 2.59
CA VAL A 219 -3.24 3.63 3.40
C VAL A 219 -4.70 3.80 3.81
N HIS A 220 -4.91 4.10 5.09
CA HIS A 220 -6.20 4.34 5.73
C HIS A 220 -6.23 5.76 6.30
N GLN A 221 -7.38 6.44 6.20
CA GLN A 221 -7.56 7.72 6.87
C GLN A 221 -7.84 7.49 8.36
N TRP A 222 -7.02 8.08 9.22
CA TRP A 222 -7.15 7.96 10.67
C TRP A 222 -7.82 9.21 11.27
N TRP A 223 -8.90 9.01 12.01
CA TRP A 223 -9.71 10.09 12.59
C TRP A 223 -9.79 10.08 14.14
N GLY A 224 -9.22 9.05 14.78
CA GLY A 224 -9.11 8.90 16.23
C GLY A 224 -10.38 8.44 16.95
#